data_AF-A0A3N5QJ18-F1
#
_entry.id   AF-A0A3N5QJ18-F1
#
_cell.length_a   1.000
_cell.length_b   1.000
_cell.length_c   1.000
_cell.angle_alpha   90.00
_cell.angle_beta   90.00
_cell.angle_gamma   90.00
#
_symmetry.space_group_name_H-M   'P 1'
#
loop_
_entity.id
_entity.type
_entity.pdbx_description
1 polymer ?
#
loop_
_entity_poly.entity_id
_entity_poly.type
_entity_poly.pdbx_seq_one_letter_code
_entity_poly.pdbx_strand_id
1 'polypeptide(L)'
;MITIDGSFGEGGGQILRSALALALITGKPFRMVNIRAKRKKGGLLRQHLTALQAAMEIGQAQVEGGRIGSPQITFEPGPVVSGEYRFAVGTAGSATLVLQTVLPALMIASGETKLVIEGGTHNPYAPPFDFLQKAFLPCIAKMGPQISCMLDRAGFYPAGGGRISVAVRPCSNLKGLHLLERGDMKGRQCLAMVSKLDPNIGHREIKTVREKMDFQREHCGVVEVSDSAGPGNILVLETAFTHITEVFTGFGEAGKPAEQVAEEAIQDLRQYLAGPAPVGRYLADQLLLPLAMAGQGSFRTLPPTQHTLTNIEVVKRFLDIPISCQKIDTNVWEITVGR
;
A
#
# COMPACT_ATOMS: atom_id res chain seq x y z
N MET A 1 -22.93 4.11 -15.99
CA MET A 1 -22.12 3.06 -15.33
C MET A 1 -20.81 2.88 -16.09
N ILE A 2 -19.68 2.86 -15.39
CA ILE A 2 -18.34 2.72 -15.98
C ILE A 2 -18.05 1.24 -16.25
N THR A 3 -17.43 0.89 -17.37
CA THR A 3 -16.97 -0.48 -17.65
C THR A 3 -15.45 -0.55 -17.59
N ILE A 4 -14.91 -1.52 -16.85
CA ILE A 4 -13.48 -1.70 -16.64
C ILE A 4 -13.07 -3.12 -17.02
N ASP A 5 -12.04 -3.24 -17.86
CA ASP A 5 -11.38 -4.52 -18.13
C ASP A 5 -10.31 -4.78 -17.06
N GLY A 6 -10.57 -5.74 -16.16
CA GLY A 6 -9.67 -6.16 -15.09
C GLY A 6 -8.44 -6.92 -15.55
N SER A 7 -8.28 -7.15 -16.87
CA SER A 7 -7.05 -7.69 -17.48
C SER A 7 -6.09 -6.60 -17.97
N PHE A 8 -6.51 -5.33 -17.99
CA PHE A 8 -5.68 -4.20 -18.39
C PHE A 8 -4.41 -4.09 -17.54
N GLY A 9 -3.33 -3.54 -18.11
CA GLY A 9 -2.02 -3.48 -17.45
C GLY A 9 -1.55 -4.86 -16.98
N GLU A 10 -1.19 -4.97 -15.70
CA GLU A 10 -0.77 -6.23 -15.08
C GLU A 10 -1.91 -7.24 -14.85
N GLY A 11 -3.18 -6.84 -15.00
CA GLY A 11 -4.33 -7.68 -14.69
C GLY A 11 -4.31 -8.20 -13.25
N GLY A 12 -3.89 -7.37 -12.30
CA GLY A 12 -3.77 -7.70 -10.87
C GLY A 12 -4.99 -7.31 -10.05
N GLY A 13 -4.90 -7.45 -8.73
CA GLY A 13 -5.96 -7.04 -7.80
C GLY A 13 -6.04 -5.52 -7.56
N GLN A 14 -5.07 -4.74 -8.03
CA GLN A 14 -5.01 -3.29 -7.80
C GLN A 14 -6.15 -2.55 -8.51
N ILE A 15 -6.45 -2.89 -9.77
CA ILE A 15 -7.51 -2.26 -10.57
C ILE A 15 -8.85 -2.33 -9.83
N LEU A 16 -9.16 -3.50 -9.26
CA LEU A 16 -10.36 -3.69 -8.44
C LEU A 16 -10.38 -2.75 -7.23
N ARG A 17 -9.29 -2.68 -6.47
CA ARG A 17 -9.22 -1.84 -5.26
C ARG A 17 -9.37 -0.35 -5.59
N SER A 18 -8.66 0.12 -6.62
CA SER A 18 -8.77 1.50 -7.06
C SER A 18 -10.17 1.84 -7.58
N ALA A 19 -10.78 0.94 -8.36
CA ALA A 19 -12.15 1.11 -8.86
C ALA A 19 -13.18 1.16 -7.74
N LEU A 20 -13.06 0.29 -6.72
CA LEU A 20 -13.91 0.31 -5.54
C LEU A 20 -13.76 1.64 -4.78
N ALA A 21 -12.52 2.04 -4.50
CA ALA A 21 -12.26 3.31 -3.81
C ALA A 21 -12.84 4.51 -4.57
N LEU A 22 -12.58 4.61 -5.88
CA LEU A 22 -13.10 5.69 -6.73
C LEU A 22 -14.62 5.67 -6.84
N ALA A 23 -15.25 4.49 -6.92
CA ALA A 23 -16.70 4.37 -6.92
C ALA A 23 -17.30 4.94 -5.62
N LEU A 24 -16.74 4.59 -4.47
CA LEU A 24 -17.16 5.13 -3.18
C LEU A 24 -17.01 6.65 -3.10
N ILE A 25 -15.88 7.19 -3.58
CA ILE A 25 -15.60 8.63 -3.55
C ILE A 25 -16.53 9.41 -4.49
N THR A 26 -16.81 8.86 -5.67
CA THR A 26 -17.52 9.58 -6.74
C THR A 26 -19.02 9.28 -6.79
N GLY A 27 -19.49 8.26 -6.07
CA GLY A 27 -20.85 7.73 -6.20
C GLY A 27 -21.13 7.09 -7.57
N LYS A 28 -20.12 6.86 -8.42
CA LYS A 28 -20.31 6.33 -9.77
C LYS A 28 -20.29 4.80 -9.77
N PRO A 29 -21.34 4.13 -10.26
CA PRO A 29 -21.35 2.67 -10.37
C PRO A 29 -20.40 2.19 -11.48
N PHE A 30 -19.83 1.01 -11.29
CA PHE A 30 -19.01 0.36 -12.30
C PHE A 30 -19.28 -1.14 -12.44
N ARG A 31 -19.00 -1.66 -13.64
CA ARG A 31 -18.90 -3.08 -13.93
C ARG A 31 -17.47 -3.42 -14.31
N MET A 32 -16.91 -4.44 -13.66
CA MET A 32 -15.59 -4.96 -13.99
C MET A 32 -15.70 -6.36 -14.57
N VAL A 33 -15.03 -6.61 -15.68
CA VAL A 33 -14.92 -7.92 -16.33
C VAL A 33 -13.47 -8.41 -16.29
N ASN A 34 -13.22 -9.68 -16.61
CA ASN A 34 -11.87 -10.28 -16.69
C ASN A 34 -11.00 -10.08 -15.43
N ILE A 35 -11.63 -10.10 -14.25
CA ILE A 35 -10.94 -9.88 -12.97
C ILE A 35 -9.81 -10.89 -12.84
N ARG A 36 -8.57 -10.38 -12.81
CA ARG A 36 -7.35 -11.17 -12.65
C ARG A 36 -7.17 -12.28 -13.70
N ALA A 37 -7.70 -12.10 -14.91
CA ALA A 37 -7.64 -13.10 -15.98
C ALA A 37 -6.20 -13.50 -16.38
N LYS A 38 -5.22 -12.61 -16.20
CA LYS A 38 -3.79 -12.86 -16.50
C LYS A 38 -3.02 -13.55 -15.36
N ARG A 39 -3.66 -13.86 -14.22
CA ARG A 39 -2.99 -14.45 -13.05
C ARG A 39 -3.25 -15.96 -12.99
N LYS A 40 -2.29 -16.73 -12.45
CA LYS A 40 -2.37 -18.19 -12.29
C LYS A 40 -3.69 -18.68 -11.67
N LYS A 41 -4.23 -17.94 -10.69
CA LYS A 41 -5.58 -18.13 -10.17
C LYS A 41 -6.39 -16.90 -10.55
N GLY A 42 -7.30 -17.02 -11.51
CA GLY A 42 -8.19 -15.93 -11.95
C GLY A 42 -9.29 -15.59 -10.94
N GLY A 43 -10.00 -14.50 -11.21
CA GLY A 43 -11.14 -14.04 -10.40
C GLY A 43 -10.78 -13.51 -9.01
N LEU A 44 -11.82 -13.29 -8.19
CA LEU A 44 -11.67 -12.81 -6.81
C LEU A 44 -11.04 -13.88 -5.89
N LEU A 45 -9.91 -13.57 -5.29
CA LEU A 45 -9.39 -14.32 -4.12
C LEU A 45 -9.96 -13.75 -2.82
N ARG A 46 -9.75 -14.45 -1.70
CA ARG A 46 -10.23 -14.03 -0.36
C ARG A 46 -9.94 -12.56 -0.04
N GLN A 47 -8.70 -12.09 -0.17
CA GLN A 47 -8.36 -10.67 0.07
C GLN A 47 -9.13 -9.68 -0.82
N HIS A 48 -9.44 -10.07 -2.06
CA HIS A 48 -10.20 -9.22 -3.00
C HIS A 48 -11.67 -9.19 -2.61
N LEU A 49 -12.22 -10.34 -2.21
CA LEU A 49 -13.58 -10.45 -1.72
C LEU A 49 -13.75 -9.66 -0.40
N THR A 50 -12.78 -9.73 0.51
CA THR A 50 -12.82 -8.94 1.75
C THR A 50 -12.74 -7.43 1.47
N ALA A 51 -11.90 -7.00 0.53
CA ALA A 51 -11.87 -5.60 0.08
C ALA A 51 -13.20 -5.15 -0.53
N LEU A 52 -13.84 -6.01 -1.35
CA LEU A 52 -15.18 -5.77 -1.91
C LEU A 52 -16.26 -5.70 -0.83
N GLN A 53 -16.23 -6.62 0.13
CA GLN A 53 -17.18 -6.64 1.26
C GLN A 53 -17.02 -5.40 2.15
N ALA A 54 -15.79 -4.99 2.43
CA ALA A 54 -15.51 -3.78 3.18
C ALA A 54 -16.02 -2.53 2.45
N ALA A 55 -15.78 -2.43 1.14
CA ALA A 55 -16.32 -1.35 0.32
C ALA A 55 -17.85 -1.38 0.25
N MET A 56 -18.46 -2.57 0.19
CA MET A 56 -19.90 -2.75 0.17
C MET A 56 -20.57 -2.29 1.48
N GLU A 57 -20.01 -2.67 2.62
CA GLU A 57 -20.54 -2.32 3.93
C GLU A 57 -20.38 -0.82 4.24
N ILE A 58 -19.18 -0.26 4.01
CA ILE A 58 -18.92 1.17 4.22
C ILE A 58 -19.70 2.04 3.24
N GLY A 59 -19.80 1.61 1.99
CA GLY A 59 -20.47 2.35 0.93
C GLY A 59 -21.95 2.07 0.78
N GLN A 60 -22.57 1.26 1.66
CA GLN A 60 -23.98 0.83 1.53
C GLN A 60 -24.31 0.35 0.09
N ALA A 61 -23.37 -0.37 -0.52
CA ALA A 61 -23.38 -0.63 -1.95
C ALA A 61 -24.19 -1.89 -2.30
N GLN A 62 -24.75 -1.91 -3.50
CA GLN A 62 -25.29 -3.13 -4.10
C GLN A 62 -24.21 -3.78 -4.98
N VAL A 63 -24.12 -5.12 -4.91
CA VAL A 63 -23.07 -5.87 -5.61
C VAL A 63 -23.63 -7.12 -6.28
N GLU A 64 -23.32 -7.26 -7.57
CA GLU A 64 -23.53 -8.50 -8.31
C GLU A 64 -22.19 -9.20 -8.54
N GLY A 65 -22.16 -10.54 -8.42
CA GLY A 65 -20.96 -11.33 -8.72
C GLY A 65 -19.90 -11.34 -7.61
N GLY A 66 -20.15 -10.81 -6.42
CA GLY A 66 -19.19 -10.78 -5.29
C GLY A 66 -18.95 -12.13 -4.58
N ARG A 67 -18.35 -13.12 -5.25
CA ARG A 67 -17.96 -14.43 -4.66
C ARG A 67 -16.55 -14.84 -5.06
N ILE A 68 -15.95 -15.75 -4.32
CA ILE A 68 -14.61 -16.30 -4.64
C ILE A 68 -14.62 -16.88 -6.06
N GLY A 69 -13.58 -16.56 -6.84
CA GLY A 69 -13.41 -17.02 -8.22
C GLY A 69 -14.20 -16.23 -9.26
N SER A 70 -15.04 -15.27 -8.87
CA SER A 70 -15.81 -14.49 -9.83
C SER A 70 -14.92 -13.74 -10.82
N PRO A 71 -15.19 -13.87 -12.15
CA PRO A 71 -14.44 -13.17 -13.18
C PRO A 71 -14.99 -11.77 -13.46
N GLN A 72 -16.16 -11.43 -12.93
CA GLN A 72 -16.81 -10.13 -13.11
C GLN A 72 -17.60 -9.73 -11.86
N ILE A 73 -17.74 -8.42 -11.66
CA ILE A 73 -18.65 -7.82 -10.68
C ILE A 73 -19.36 -6.59 -11.25
N THR A 74 -20.54 -6.28 -10.72
CA THR A 74 -21.16 -4.95 -10.80
C THR A 74 -21.18 -4.39 -9.39
N PHE A 75 -20.76 -3.13 -9.23
CA PHE A 75 -20.71 -2.45 -7.94
C PHE A 75 -21.41 -1.10 -8.06
N GLU A 76 -22.46 -0.92 -7.27
CA GLU A 76 -23.26 0.31 -7.22
C GLU A 76 -23.14 0.94 -5.83
N PRO A 77 -22.30 1.97 -5.66
CA PRO A 77 -22.09 2.60 -4.36
C PRO A 77 -23.34 3.34 -3.90
N GLY A 78 -23.68 3.19 -2.63
CA GLY A 78 -24.54 4.10 -1.89
C GLY A 78 -23.72 5.18 -1.16
N PRO A 79 -24.30 5.84 -0.14
CA PRO A 79 -23.58 6.81 0.68
C PRO A 79 -22.52 6.12 1.55
N VAL A 80 -21.36 6.75 1.67
CA VAL A 80 -20.30 6.32 2.60
C VAL A 80 -20.75 6.62 4.03
N VAL A 81 -20.80 5.59 4.88
CA VAL A 81 -21.19 5.68 6.28
C VAL A 81 -19.94 5.56 7.16
N SER A 82 -19.81 6.47 8.11
CA SER A 82 -18.79 6.42 9.16
C SER A 82 -19.26 5.53 10.31
N GLY A 83 -18.34 4.86 10.99
CA GLY A 83 -18.69 3.98 12.11
C GLY A 83 -17.54 3.11 12.60
N GLU A 84 -17.88 2.02 13.27
CA GLU A 84 -16.92 1.02 13.71
C GLU A 84 -17.10 -0.25 12.86
N TYR A 85 -16.02 -0.67 12.18
CA TYR A 85 -16.05 -1.83 11.29
C TYR A 85 -14.98 -2.84 11.67
N ARG A 86 -15.28 -4.11 11.44
CA ARG A 86 -14.33 -5.21 11.58
C ARG A 86 -14.33 -6.10 10.34
N PHE A 87 -13.17 -6.26 9.74
CA PHE A 87 -12.99 -7.11 8.56
C PHE A 87 -11.94 -8.18 8.84
N ALA A 88 -12.24 -9.42 8.46
CA ALA A 88 -11.32 -10.53 8.58
C ALA A 88 -11.12 -11.20 7.22
N VAL A 89 -9.89 -11.20 6.72
CA VAL A 89 -9.54 -11.85 5.45
C VAL A 89 -9.60 -13.38 5.56
N GLY A 90 -9.40 -13.92 6.77
CA GLY A 90 -9.45 -15.35 7.06
C GLY A 90 -8.28 -16.17 6.52
N THR A 91 -7.25 -15.51 5.98
CA THR A 91 -5.97 -16.10 5.52
C THR A 91 -4.84 -15.09 5.67
N ALA A 92 -3.63 -15.43 5.24
CA ALA A 92 -2.53 -14.49 5.00
C ALA A 92 -2.76 -13.49 3.85
N GLY A 93 -4.01 -13.23 3.46
CA GLY A 93 -4.29 -12.17 2.49
C GLY A 93 -4.10 -10.81 3.15
N SER A 94 -3.61 -9.82 2.42
CA SER A 94 -3.10 -8.59 3.03
C SER A 94 -4.22 -7.72 3.62
N ALA A 95 -4.13 -7.45 4.92
CA ALA A 95 -4.95 -6.47 5.64
C ALA A 95 -4.68 -5.04 5.16
N THR A 96 -3.42 -4.73 4.82
CA THR A 96 -3.01 -3.41 4.33
C THR A 96 -3.66 -3.07 2.99
N LEU A 97 -3.87 -4.04 2.10
CA LEU A 97 -4.60 -3.83 0.84
C LEU A 97 -6.11 -3.67 1.05
N VAL A 98 -6.71 -4.32 2.05
CA VAL A 98 -8.10 -4.05 2.42
C VAL A 98 -8.24 -2.62 2.92
N LEU A 99 -7.34 -2.17 3.82
CA LEU A 99 -7.30 -0.79 4.29
C LEU A 99 -7.19 0.20 3.12
N GLN A 100 -6.26 -0.01 2.20
CA GLN A 100 -6.07 0.87 1.03
C GLN A 100 -7.29 0.96 0.11
N THR A 101 -8.21 -0.02 0.17
CA THR A 101 -9.43 0.02 -0.64
C THR A 101 -10.45 0.99 -0.07
N VAL A 102 -10.59 1.05 1.25
CA VAL A 102 -11.66 1.81 1.93
C VAL A 102 -11.18 3.12 2.52
N LEU A 103 -9.89 3.22 2.89
CA LEU A 103 -9.30 4.42 3.48
C LEU A 103 -9.57 5.68 2.65
N PRO A 104 -9.44 5.68 1.30
CA PRO A 104 -9.73 6.86 0.50
C PRO A 104 -11.11 7.48 0.75
N ALA A 105 -12.17 6.67 0.73
CA ALA A 105 -13.52 7.14 1.02
C ALA A 105 -13.65 7.67 2.46
N LEU A 106 -13.00 7.01 3.42
CA LEU A 106 -13.05 7.37 4.84
C LEU A 106 -12.29 8.66 5.18
N MET A 107 -11.29 9.06 4.39
CA MET A 107 -10.55 10.31 4.60
C MET A 107 -11.42 11.56 4.46
N ILE A 108 -12.53 11.46 3.72
CA ILE A 108 -13.46 12.55 3.39
C ILE A 108 -14.91 12.25 3.81
N ALA A 109 -15.10 11.22 4.64
CA ALA A 109 -16.43 10.86 5.14
C ALA A 109 -16.99 11.92 6.10
N SER A 110 -18.28 11.81 6.44
CA SER A 110 -18.98 12.79 7.29
C SER A 110 -18.64 12.70 8.78
N GLY A 111 -18.02 11.60 9.23
CA GLY A 111 -17.65 11.38 10.62
C GLY A 111 -16.44 10.47 10.82
N GLU A 112 -15.99 10.36 12.07
CA GLU A 112 -14.87 9.50 12.45
C GLU A 112 -15.18 8.02 12.24
N THR A 113 -14.17 7.24 11.85
CA THR A 113 -14.30 5.80 11.63
C THR A 113 -13.21 5.04 12.36
N LYS A 114 -13.56 3.90 12.95
CA LYS A 114 -12.60 2.93 13.50
C LYS A 114 -12.70 1.62 12.73
N LEU A 115 -11.55 1.05 12.40
CA LEU A 115 -11.43 -0.20 11.68
C LEU A 115 -10.57 -1.18 12.47
N VAL A 116 -11.00 -2.43 12.55
CA VAL A 116 -10.14 -3.56 12.89
C VAL A 116 -10.05 -4.46 11.66
N ILE A 117 -8.83 -4.69 11.16
CA ILE A 117 -8.62 -5.52 9.97
C ILE A 117 -7.66 -6.66 10.30
N GLU A 118 -8.13 -7.89 10.12
CA GLU A 118 -7.37 -9.11 10.38
C GLU A 118 -6.94 -9.79 9.08
N GLY A 119 -5.66 -10.17 9.00
CA GLY A 119 -5.06 -10.74 7.79
C GLY A 119 -3.53 -10.76 7.86
N GLY A 120 -2.86 -10.85 6.72
CA GLY A 120 -1.42 -10.63 6.64
C GLY A 120 -1.08 -9.14 6.76
N THR A 121 -0.06 -8.82 7.55
CA THR A 121 0.47 -7.45 7.73
C THR A 121 1.84 -7.28 7.09
N HIS A 122 2.55 -8.39 6.86
CA HIS A 122 3.89 -8.43 6.27
C HIS A 122 3.88 -9.45 5.13
N ASN A 123 3.44 -9.01 3.95
CA ASN A 123 3.31 -9.82 2.74
C ASN A 123 4.28 -9.32 1.66
N PRO A 124 4.98 -10.20 0.93
CA PRO A 124 5.94 -9.79 -0.10
C PRO A 124 5.32 -9.06 -1.31
N TYR A 125 4.02 -9.24 -1.55
CA TYR A 125 3.30 -8.65 -2.69
C TYR A 125 2.23 -7.63 -2.26
N ALA A 126 2.41 -7.03 -1.09
CA ALA A 126 1.60 -5.93 -0.58
C ALA A 126 2.48 -4.98 0.23
N PRO A 127 2.08 -3.71 0.41
CA PRO A 127 2.78 -2.82 1.34
C PRO A 127 2.78 -3.44 2.75
N PRO A 128 3.94 -3.72 3.36
CA PRO A 128 3.98 -4.16 4.74
C PRO A 128 3.49 -3.04 5.66
N PHE A 129 3.09 -3.40 6.88
CA PHE A 129 2.59 -2.41 7.85
C PHE A 129 3.56 -1.24 8.05
N ASP A 130 4.86 -1.51 8.17
CA ASP A 130 5.90 -0.51 8.35
C ASP A 130 5.95 0.51 7.20
N PHE A 131 5.75 0.05 5.97
CA PHE A 131 5.66 0.94 4.80
C PHE A 131 4.45 1.86 4.91
N LEU A 132 3.28 1.33 5.30
CA LEU A 132 2.10 2.17 5.51
C LEU A 132 2.34 3.21 6.61
N GLN A 133 2.87 2.77 7.75
CA GLN A 133 3.03 3.63 8.93
C GLN A 133 4.07 4.72 8.71
N LYS A 134 5.19 4.40 8.04
CA LYS A 134 6.37 5.29 7.97
C LYS A 134 6.51 6.03 6.65
N ALA A 135 6.00 5.49 5.54
CA ALA A 135 6.08 6.14 4.23
C ALA A 135 4.73 6.73 3.79
N PHE A 136 3.69 5.91 3.72
CA PHE A 136 2.40 6.33 3.13
C PHE A 136 1.58 7.26 4.02
N LEU A 137 1.25 6.84 5.24
CA LEU A 137 0.36 7.61 6.14
C LEU A 137 0.91 9.00 6.49
N PRO A 138 2.24 9.22 6.67
CA PRO A 138 2.78 10.56 6.87
C PRO A 138 2.56 11.49 5.66
N CYS A 139 2.57 10.97 4.44
CA CYS A 139 2.19 11.75 3.25
C CYS A 139 0.71 12.11 3.28
N ILE A 140 -0.15 11.15 3.65
CA ILE A 140 -1.59 11.39 3.78
C ILE A 140 -1.90 12.43 4.87
N ALA A 141 -1.21 12.38 6.01
CA ALA A 141 -1.40 13.33 7.10
C ALA A 141 -1.12 14.78 6.66
N LYS A 142 -0.15 15.01 5.77
CA LYS A 142 0.13 16.34 5.18
C LYS A 142 -1.03 16.87 4.35
N MET A 143 -1.90 15.99 3.85
CA MET A 143 -3.09 16.36 3.07
C MET A 143 -4.28 16.76 3.95
N GLY A 144 -4.23 16.52 5.26
CA GLY A 144 -5.27 16.98 6.21
C GLY A 144 -5.86 15.95 7.17
N PRO A 145 -6.22 14.71 6.75
CA PRO A 145 -6.92 13.78 7.64
C PRO A 145 -5.99 13.29 8.74
N GLN A 146 -6.55 13.02 9.92
CA GLN A 146 -5.79 12.46 11.04
C GLN A 146 -6.05 10.96 11.09
N ILE A 147 -5.00 10.17 10.88
CA ILE A 147 -5.09 8.71 10.81
C ILE A 147 -4.10 8.12 11.81
N SER A 148 -4.59 7.38 12.79
CA SER A 148 -3.76 6.52 13.63
C SER A 148 -3.90 5.08 13.15
N CYS A 149 -2.78 4.40 12.88
CA CYS A 149 -2.75 3.01 12.46
C CYS A 149 -1.78 2.25 13.37
N MET A 150 -2.28 1.24 14.07
CA MET A 150 -1.52 0.43 15.03
C MET A 150 -1.46 -1.02 14.56
N LEU A 151 -0.29 -1.63 14.71
CA LEU A 151 -0.11 -3.07 14.52
C LEU A 151 -0.39 -3.75 15.86
N ASP A 152 -1.57 -4.34 16.00
CA ASP A 152 -1.92 -5.08 17.21
C ASP A 152 -1.18 -6.42 17.24
N ARG A 153 -1.05 -7.06 16.07
CA ARG A 153 -0.41 -8.37 15.93
C ARG A 153 0.19 -8.55 14.54
N ALA A 154 1.42 -9.05 14.44
CA ALA A 154 2.05 -9.31 13.15
C ALA A 154 1.52 -10.59 12.50
N GLY A 155 1.23 -10.51 11.20
CA GLY A 155 0.78 -11.64 10.38
C GLY A 155 1.69 -11.84 9.17
N PHE A 156 2.55 -12.85 9.24
CA PHE A 156 3.47 -13.22 8.17
C PHE A 156 2.84 -14.24 7.22
N TYR A 157 3.13 -14.14 5.93
CA TYR A 157 2.80 -15.21 4.98
C TYR A 157 3.61 -16.49 5.29
N PRO A 158 3.04 -17.71 5.21
CA PRO A 158 1.68 -18.04 4.75
C PRO A 158 0.62 -18.13 5.85
N ALA A 159 0.98 -18.02 7.13
CA ALA A 159 0.06 -18.21 8.25
C ALA A 159 -0.98 -17.07 8.38
N GLY A 160 -0.54 -15.83 8.17
CA GLY A 160 -1.38 -14.64 8.36
C GLY A 160 -1.66 -14.41 9.85
N GLY A 161 -2.92 -14.15 10.18
CA GLY A 161 -3.35 -13.98 11.57
C GLY A 161 -2.94 -12.66 12.21
N GLY A 162 -2.36 -11.72 11.46
CA GLY A 162 -2.09 -10.38 11.94
C GLY A 162 -3.36 -9.55 12.09
N ARG A 163 -3.23 -8.42 12.75
CA ARG A 163 -4.32 -7.50 13.08
C ARG A 163 -3.80 -6.08 13.12
N ILE A 164 -4.51 -5.18 12.44
CA ILE A 164 -4.30 -3.74 12.54
C ILE A 164 -5.55 -3.05 13.05
N SER A 165 -5.37 -2.04 13.89
CA SER A 165 -6.42 -1.14 14.36
C SER A 165 -6.17 0.26 13.79
N VAL A 166 -7.19 0.84 13.15
CA VAL A 166 -7.10 2.13 12.47
C VAL A 166 -8.20 3.04 13.01
N ALA A 167 -7.86 4.29 13.32
CA ALA A 167 -8.84 5.35 13.54
C ALA A 167 -8.61 6.46 12.52
N VAL A 168 -9.67 6.89 11.88
CA VAL A 168 -9.68 7.90 10.82
C VAL A 168 -10.59 9.03 11.27
N ARG A 169 -10.01 10.21 11.48
CA ARG A 169 -10.75 11.47 11.55
C ARG A 169 -10.68 12.14 10.17
N PRO A 170 -11.82 12.26 9.47
CA PRO A 170 -11.84 12.80 8.12
C PRO A 170 -11.50 14.29 8.12
N CYS A 171 -11.15 14.80 6.94
CA CYS A 171 -11.12 16.23 6.67
C CYS A 171 -12.12 16.58 5.58
N SER A 172 -12.72 17.76 5.65
CA SER A 172 -13.71 18.22 4.68
C SER A 172 -13.14 18.39 3.27
N ASN A 173 -11.88 18.81 3.17
CA ASN A 173 -11.17 18.99 1.90
C ASN A 173 -9.72 18.51 2.04
N LEU A 174 -9.31 17.60 1.15
CA LEU A 174 -7.91 17.19 1.05
C LEU A 174 -7.08 18.30 0.41
N LYS A 175 -5.97 18.65 1.05
CA LYS A 175 -4.96 19.54 0.48
C LYS A 175 -4.13 18.80 -0.56
N GLY A 176 -3.69 19.52 -1.58
CA GLY A 176 -2.68 19.02 -2.52
C GLY A 176 -1.37 18.70 -1.80
N LEU A 177 -0.61 17.77 -2.37
CA LEU A 177 0.73 17.41 -1.89
C LEU A 177 1.72 17.53 -3.04
N HIS A 178 2.82 18.24 -2.78
CA HIS A 178 3.90 18.47 -3.73
C HIS A 178 5.21 17.92 -3.18
N LEU A 179 5.71 16.84 -3.77
CA LEU A 179 6.96 16.17 -3.40
C LEU A 179 7.92 16.18 -4.60
N LEU A 180 8.55 17.33 -4.85
CA LEU A 180 9.50 17.49 -5.95
C LEU A 180 10.95 17.25 -5.53
N GLU A 181 11.21 17.33 -4.23
CA GLU A 181 12.52 17.12 -3.63
C GLU A 181 12.37 16.32 -2.33
N ARG A 182 13.36 15.48 -2.01
CA ARG A 182 13.38 14.76 -0.71
C ARG A 182 13.98 15.58 0.43
N GLY A 183 14.86 16.52 0.08
CA GLY A 183 15.69 17.28 1.03
C GLY A 183 16.82 16.44 1.63
N ASP A 184 17.46 16.96 2.66
CA ASP A 184 18.61 16.30 3.31
C ASP A 184 18.22 15.00 3.99
N MET A 185 19.13 14.01 3.96
CA MET A 185 18.99 12.78 4.73
C MET A 185 19.06 13.10 6.23
N LYS A 186 18.05 12.68 6.99
CA LYS A 186 17.94 12.87 8.44
C LYS A 186 18.34 11.65 9.23
N GLY A 187 18.24 10.46 8.64
CA GLY A 187 18.66 9.23 9.29
C GLY A 187 18.28 7.98 8.52
N ARG A 188 18.79 6.85 9.01
CA ARG A 188 18.46 5.52 8.50
C ARG A 188 18.24 4.57 9.66
N GLN A 189 17.31 3.62 9.51
CA GLN A 189 17.06 2.57 10.49
C GLN A 189 16.96 1.21 9.80
N CYS A 190 17.50 0.18 10.45
CA CYS A 190 17.47 -1.19 9.95
C CYS A 190 16.86 -2.09 11.02
N LEU A 191 15.73 -2.71 10.70
CA LEU A 191 15.00 -3.57 11.63
C LEU A 191 14.79 -4.94 11.01
N ALA A 192 15.29 -6.00 11.65
CA ALA A 192 14.95 -7.36 11.29
C ALA A 192 13.92 -7.89 12.29
N MET A 193 12.73 -8.27 11.80
CA MET A 193 11.69 -8.89 12.61
C MET A 193 11.65 -10.39 12.36
N VAL A 194 11.81 -11.18 13.42
CA VAL A 194 11.87 -12.65 13.34
C VAL A 194 10.78 -13.23 14.24
N SER A 195 9.98 -14.16 13.73
CA SER A 195 8.92 -14.87 14.45
C SER A 195 9.12 -16.37 14.32
N LYS A 196 9.09 -17.11 15.43
CA LYS A 196 9.19 -18.59 15.49
C LYS A 196 10.29 -19.18 14.60
N LEU A 197 11.42 -18.48 14.53
CA LEU A 197 12.63 -18.81 13.78
C LEU A 197 13.84 -18.38 14.62
N ASP A 198 15.03 -18.84 14.25
CA ASP A 198 16.29 -18.47 14.94
C ASP A 198 16.59 -16.95 14.77
N PRO A 199 16.72 -16.18 15.86
CA PRO A 199 17.06 -14.74 15.81
C PRO A 199 18.38 -14.43 15.09
N ASN A 200 19.29 -15.41 14.99
CA ASN A 200 20.52 -15.29 14.21
C ASN A 200 20.27 -14.99 12.73
N ILE A 201 19.08 -15.30 12.19
CA ILE A 201 18.66 -14.86 10.85
C ILE A 201 18.72 -13.32 10.75
N GLY A 202 18.07 -12.62 11.67
CA GLY A 202 18.03 -11.16 11.70
C GLY A 202 19.41 -10.55 11.96
N HIS A 203 20.24 -11.19 12.79
CA HIS A 203 21.62 -10.74 13.01
C HIS A 203 22.48 -10.83 11.74
N ARG A 204 22.34 -11.88 10.95
CA ARG A 204 23.05 -12.02 9.66
C ARG A 204 22.58 -10.99 8.64
N GLU A 205 21.26 -10.76 8.55
CA GLU A 205 20.70 -9.72 7.68
C GLU A 205 21.26 -8.33 8.01
N ILE A 206 21.20 -7.92 9.28
CA ILE A 206 21.72 -6.64 9.73
C ILE A 206 23.22 -6.54 9.47
N LYS A 207 23.97 -7.62 9.70
CA LYS A 207 25.40 -7.66 9.40
C LYS A 207 25.65 -7.37 7.91
N THR A 208 24.94 -8.06 7.01
CA THR A 208 25.05 -7.82 5.55
C THR A 208 24.71 -6.39 5.18
N VAL A 209 23.65 -5.80 5.75
CA VAL A 209 23.28 -4.39 5.52
C VAL A 209 24.41 -3.47 5.94
N ARG A 210 24.95 -3.63 7.15
CA ARG A 210 26.01 -2.77 7.68
C ARG A 210 27.34 -2.90 6.94
N GLU A 211 27.64 -4.07 6.38
CA GLU A 211 28.84 -4.26 5.57
C GLU A 211 28.72 -3.61 4.18
N LYS A 212 27.50 -3.48 3.65
CA LYS A 212 27.25 -3.03 2.27
C LYS A 212 26.68 -1.63 2.15
N MET A 213 26.15 -1.10 3.25
CA MET A 213 25.47 0.20 3.33
C MET A 213 25.85 0.89 4.65
N ASP A 214 25.94 2.21 4.61
CA ASP A 214 26.26 3.03 5.78
C ASP A 214 25.05 3.13 6.73
N PHE A 215 24.90 2.11 7.58
CA PHE A 215 23.95 2.06 8.70
C PHE A 215 24.72 1.94 10.01
N GLN A 216 24.50 2.91 10.90
CA GLN A 216 25.12 2.92 12.22
C GLN A 216 24.52 1.83 13.12
N ARG A 217 25.33 1.25 14.00
CA ARG A 217 24.98 0.05 14.79
C ARG A 217 23.79 0.32 15.71
N GLU A 218 23.75 1.49 16.31
CA GLU A 218 22.72 1.99 17.22
C GLU A 218 21.35 2.15 16.56
N HIS A 219 21.30 2.24 15.23
CA HIS A 219 20.04 2.33 14.46
C HIS A 219 19.64 0.98 13.84
N CYS A 220 20.32 -0.10 14.22
CA CYS A 220 20.05 -1.44 13.75
C CYS A 220 19.56 -2.33 14.90
N GLY A 221 18.47 -3.06 14.72
CA GLY A 221 17.91 -3.92 15.76
C GLY A 221 17.25 -5.19 15.22
N VAL A 222 17.33 -6.27 16.01
CA VAL A 222 16.53 -7.49 15.80
C VAL A 222 15.37 -7.45 16.80
N VAL A 223 14.15 -7.70 16.31
CA VAL A 223 12.95 -7.82 17.14
C VAL A 223 12.39 -9.22 16.98
N GLU A 224 12.32 -9.94 18.09
CA GLU A 224 11.62 -11.22 18.16
C GLU A 224 10.12 -10.97 18.37
N VAL A 225 9.33 -11.38 17.40
CA VAL A 225 7.87 -11.23 17.42
C VAL A 225 7.27 -12.50 18.03
N SER A 226 6.89 -12.40 19.30
CA SER A 226 6.29 -13.52 20.06
C SER A 226 4.82 -13.75 19.72
N ASP A 227 4.05 -12.68 19.51
CA ASP A 227 2.63 -12.74 19.17
C ASP A 227 2.43 -12.78 17.65
N SER A 228 2.70 -13.93 17.04
CA SER A 228 2.34 -14.20 15.64
C SER A 228 1.88 -15.65 15.45
N ALA A 229 1.00 -15.86 14.46
CA ALA A 229 0.42 -17.18 14.21
C ALA A 229 1.46 -18.19 13.69
N GLY A 230 2.47 -17.75 12.95
CA GLY A 230 3.44 -18.64 12.29
C GLY A 230 4.85 -18.08 12.19
N PRO A 231 5.78 -18.87 11.61
CA PRO A 231 7.12 -18.40 11.33
C PRO A 231 7.09 -17.24 10.35
N GLY A 232 8.01 -16.30 10.51
CA GLY A 232 8.07 -15.11 9.69
C GLY A 232 9.39 -14.38 9.84
N ASN A 233 9.84 -13.79 8.76
CA ASN A 233 11.05 -12.97 8.75
C ASN A 233 10.90 -11.84 7.74
N ILE A 234 11.17 -10.61 8.18
CA ILE A 234 11.23 -9.44 7.31
C ILE A 234 12.34 -8.50 7.79
N LEU A 235 13.15 -8.06 6.85
CA LEU A 235 14.09 -6.98 7.02
C LEU A 235 13.46 -5.69 6.51
N VAL A 236 13.52 -4.62 7.31
CA VAL A 236 12.98 -3.31 6.99
C VAL A 236 14.12 -2.29 7.04
N LEU A 237 14.37 -1.62 5.91
CA LEU A 237 15.29 -0.51 5.78
C LEU A 237 14.50 0.78 5.63
N GLU A 238 14.62 1.67 6.60
CA GLU A 238 14.02 3.00 6.58
C GLU A 238 15.07 4.04 6.23
N THR A 239 14.71 4.98 5.36
CA THR A 239 15.51 6.19 5.11
C THR A 239 14.64 7.43 5.23
N ALA A 240 14.95 8.28 6.21
CA ALA A 240 14.24 9.52 6.47
C ALA A 240 14.98 10.70 5.85
N PHE A 241 14.24 11.59 5.18
CA PHE A 241 14.69 12.85 4.62
C PHE A 241 13.81 13.99 5.12
N THR A 242 14.21 15.25 4.86
CA THR A 242 13.44 16.44 5.28
C THR A 242 11.96 16.38 4.87
N HIS A 243 11.66 15.91 3.66
CA HIS A 243 10.31 15.97 3.08
C HIS A 243 9.61 14.61 3.00
N ILE A 244 10.32 13.50 3.19
CA ILE A 244 9.77 12.17 2.99
C ILE A 244 10.58 11.11 3.74
N THR A 245 9.91 10.03 4.12
CA THR A 245 10.55 8.79 4.55
C THR A 245 10.19 7.70 3.55
N GLU A 246 11.17 6.91 3.13
CA GLU A 246 10.96 5.73 2.30
C GLU A 246 11.35 4.45 3.05
N VAL A 247 10.69 3.36 2.70
CA VAL A 247 10.85 2.06 3.34
C VAL A 247 11.07 0.98 2.30
N PHE A 248 12.13 0.19 2.49
CA PHE A 248 12.51 -0.93 1.62
C PHE A 248 12.52 -2.20 2.44
N THR A 249 12.12 -3.32 1.85
CA THR A 249 11.93 -4.55 2.61
C THR A 249 12.44 -5.79 1.91
N GLY A 250 13.11 -6.65 2.67
CA GLY A 250 13.45 -8.00 2.26
C GLY A 250 12.58 -9.00 3.00
N PHE A 251 12.06 -10.02 2.32
CA PHE A 251 11.24 -11.06 2.94
C PHE A 251 11.99 -12.39 2.99
N GLY A 252 12.00 -13.01 4.17
CA GLY A 252 12.50 -14.36 4.36
C GLY A 252 11.56 -15.40 3.76
N GLU A 253 12.15 -16.42 3.15
CA GLU A 253 11.44 -17.56 2.56
C GLU A 253 12.17 -18.86 2.93
N ALA A 254 11.44 -19.98 2.96
CA ALA A 254 12.04 -21.27 3.26
C ALA A 254 13.15 -21.60 2.25
N GLY A 255 14.37 -21.86 2.74
CA GLY A 255 15.54 -22.14 1.92
C GLY A 255 16.29 -20.91 1.40
N LYS A 256 15.79 -19.70 1.62
CA LYS A 256 16.45 -18.45 1.22
C LYS A 256 17.45 -17.98 2.29
N PRO A 257 18.73 -17.74 1.94
CA PRO A 257 19.71 -17.22 2.90
C PRO A 257 19.36 -15.81 3.41
N ALA A 258 19.69 -15.53 4.67
CA ALA A 258 19.51 -14.22 5.31
C ALA A 258 20.23 -13.09 4.54
N GLU A 259 21.43 -13.39 4.02
CA GLU A 259 22.25 -12.48 3.22
C GLU A 259 21.54 -12.10 1.91
N GLN A 260 20.78 -13.03 1.31
CA GLN A 260 20.00 -12.75 0.11
C GLN A 260 18.77 -11.90 0.44
N VAL A 261 18.11 -12.13 1.57
CA VAL A 261 17.02 -11.27 2.06
C VAL A 261 17.51 -9.83 2.22
N ALA A 262 18.70 -9.65 2.81
CA ALA A 262 19.34 -8.35 2.94
C ALA A 262 19.70 -7.73 1.59
N GLU A 263 20.28 -8.50 0.67
CA GLU A 263 20.70 -7.98 -0.64
C GLU A 263 19.53 -7.42 -1.45
N GLU A 264 18.37 -8.07 -1.42
CA GLU A 264 17.18 -7.57 -2.12
C GLU A 264 16.72 -6.20 -1.60
N ALA A 265 16.65 -6.03 -0.28
CA ALA A 265 16.30 -4.74 0.32
C ALA A 265 17.36 -3.66 0.02
N ILE A 266 18.64 -4.03 0.04
CA ILE A 266 19.76 -3.14 -0.29
C ILE A 266 19.70 -2.71 -1.75
N GLN A 267 19.36 -3.62 -2.67
CA GLN A 267 19.25 -3.32 -4.10
C GLN A 267 18.17 -2.27 -4.36
N ASP A 268 17.00 -2.43 -3.76
CA ASP A 268 15.91 -1.44 -3.88
C ASP A 268 16.31 -0.08 -3.30
N LEU A 269 16.94 -0.08 -2.13
CA LEU A 269 17.44 1.15 -1.50
C LEU A 269 18.51 1.84 -2.37
N ARG A 270 19.48 1.09 -2.91
CA ARG A 270 20.51 1.64 -3.81
C ARG A 270 19.89 2.25 -5.06
N GLN A 271 18.90 1.58 -5.65
CA GLN A 271 18.21 2.11 -6.82
C GLN A 271 17.50 3.43 -6.50
N TYR A 272 16.86 3.54 -5.34
CA TYR A 272 16.25 4.79 -4.89
C TYR A 272 17.27 5.92 -4.65
N LEU A 273 18.38 5.61 -3.97
CA LEU A 273 19.41 6.59 -3.63
C LEU A 273 20.23 7.07 -4.83
N ALA A 274 20.23 6.31 -5.94
CA ALA A 274 20.97 6.65 -7.15
C ALA A 274 20.43 7.90 -7.88
N GLY A 275 19.16 8.27 -7.65
CA GLY A 275 18.55 9.49 -8.20
C GLY A 275 18.15 10.47 -7.08
N PRO A 276 17.72 11.70 -7.42
CA PRO A 276 17.24 12.69 -6.44
C PRO A 276 15.75 12.57 -6.12
N ALA A 277 15.01 11.69 -6.81
CA ALA A 277 13.56 11.59 -6.69
C ALA A 277 13.12 11.31 -5.24
N PRO A 278 12.13 12.05 -4.69
CA PRO A 278 11.62 11.83 -3.35
C PRO A 278 10.78 10.59 -3.20
N VAL A 279 9.93 10.28 -4.17
CA VAL A 279 8.95 9.21 -4.06
C VAL A 279 9.52 7.93 -4.67
N GLY A 280 9.55 6.87 -3.89
CA GLY A 280 9.92 5.53 -4.33
C GLY A 280 8.85 4.92 -5.24
N ARG A 281 9.25 3.88 -6.00
CA ARG A 281 8.40 3.28 -7.05
C ARG A 281 7.05 2.75 -6.54
N TYR A 282 7.00 2.29 -5.29
CA TYR A 282 5.80 1.73 -4.66
C TYR A 282 4.94 2.80 -3.99
N LEU A 283 5.53 3.85 -3.46
CA LEU A 283 4.77 4.98 -2.91
C LEU A 283 4.09 5.76 -4.05
N ALA A 284 4.74 5.83 -5.22
CA ALA A 284 4.23 6.52 -6.40
C ALA A 284 2.83 6.07 -6.82
N ASP A 285 2.56 4.75 -6.90
CA ASP A 285 1.22 4.29 -7.28
C ASP A 285 0.17 4.53 -6.17
N GLN A 286 0.60 4.58 -4.91
CA GLN A 286 -0.28 4.76 -3.75
C GLN A 286 -0.69 6.22 -3.54
N LEU A 287 0.15 7.19 -3.92
CA LEU A 287 -0.17 8.63 -3.82
C LEU A 287 -1.12 9.13 -4.92
N LEU A 288 -1.21 8.44 -6.06
CA LEU A 288 -2.04 8.87 -7.19
C LEU A 288 -3.50 9.11 -6.82
N LEU A 289 -4.12 8.16 -6.12
CA LEU A 289 -5.53 8.25 -5.77
C LEU A 289 -5.82 9.38 -4.76
N PRO A 290 -5.09 9.50 -3.63
CA PRO A 290 -5.20 10.66 -2.75
C PRO A 290 -5.02 12.00 -3.46
N LEU A 291 -4.03 12.13 -4.35
CA LEU A 291 -3.80 13.37 -5.10
C LEU A 291 -4.95 13.67 -6.06
N ALA A 292 -5.50 12.65 -6.73
CA ALA A 292 -6.65 12.80 -7.59
C ALA A 292 -7.90 13.23 -6.81
N MET A 293 -8.08 12.74 -5.58
CA MET A 293 -9.14 13.20 -4.68
C MET A 293 -8.95 14.64 -4.22
N ALA A 294 -7.72 15.06 -3.96
CA ALA A 294 -7.40 16.45 -3.62
C ALA A 294 -7.59 17.40 -4.82
N GLY A 295 -7.72 16.86 -6.03
CA GLY A 295 -7.87 17.64 -7.26
C GLY A 295 -6.58 18.28 -7.77
N GLN A 296 -5.49 18.18 -7.02
CA GLN A 296 -4.21 18.79 -7.32
C GLN A 296 -3.06 18.09 -6.57
N GLY A 297 -1.86 18.12 -7.16
CA GLY A 297 -0.63 17.69 -6.53
C GLY A 297 0.42 17.26 -7.55
N SER A 298 1.65 17.10 -7.09
CA SER A 298 2.73 16.60 -7.93
C SER A 298 3.79 15.87 -7.14
N PHE A 299 4.46 14.93 -7.77
CA PHE A 299 5.63 14.30 -7.19
C PHE A 299 6.62 13.84 -8.24
N ARG A 300 7.89 13.76 -7.83
CA ARG A 300 8.93 13.10 -8.62
C ARG A 300 9.22 11.71 -8.09
N THR A 301 9.37 10.77 -9.01
CA THR A 301 9.60 9.34 -8.74
C THR A 301 10.67 8.77 -9.66
N LEU A 302 11.14 7.57 -9.33
CA LEU A 302 11.80 6.65 -10.25
C LEU A 302 10.88 6.29 -11.43
N PRO A 303 11.40 5.65 -12.51
CA PRO A 303 10.56 5.19 -13.62
C PRO A 303 9.25 4.53 -13.15
N PRO A 304 8.08 5.05 -13.58
CA PRO A 304 6.78 4.59 -13.14
C PRO A 304 6.62 3.09 -13.36
N THR A 305 6.07 2.42 -12.36
CA THR A 305 5.76 0.99 -12.46
C THR A 305 4.52 0.79 -13.33
N GLN A 306 4.28 -0.45 -13.76
CA GLN A 306 3.00 -0.80 -14.40
C GLN A 306 1.81 -0.58 -13.46
N HIS A 307 1.99 -0.75 -12.15
CA HIS A 307 1.00 -0.37 -11.14
C HIS A 307 0.68 1.13 -11.19
N THR A 308 1.70 2.00 -11.27
CA THR A 308 1.52 3.46 -11.39
C THR A 308 0.73 3.80 -12.65
N LEU A 309 1.16 3.31 -13.81
CA LEU A 309 0.52 3.61 -15.11
C LEU A 309 -0.92 3.08 -15.17
N THR A 310 -1.15 1.88 -14.66
CA THR A 310 -2.48 1.28 -14.56
C THR A 310 -3.40 2.13 -13.68
N ASN A 311 -2.90 2.62 -12.55
CA ASN A 311 -3.70 3.41 -11.62
C ASN A 311 -4.09 4.76 -12.21
N ILE A 312 -3.20 5.42 -12.97
CA ILE A 312 -3.51 6.64 -13.74
C ILE A 312 -4.71 6.40 -14.66
N GLU A 313 -4.69 5.31 -15.42
CA GLU A 313 -5.77 5.00 -16.37
C GLU A 313 -7.09 4.68 -15.67
N VAL A 314 -7.06 4.01 -14.51
CA VAL A 314 -8.27 3.77 -13.71
C VAL A 314 -8.84 5.08 -13.16
N VAL A 315 -8.00 5.98 -12.64
CA VAL A 315 -8.44 7.30 -12.14
C VAL A 315 -9.16 8.09 -13.22
N LYS A 316 -8.61 8.15 -14.44
CA LYS A 316 -9.23 8.84 -15.59
C LYS A 316 -10.60 8.29 -16.00
N ARG A 317 -10.94 7.05 -15.62
CA ARG A 317 -12.29 6.49 -15.88
C ARG A 317 -13.36 7.06 -14.95
N PHE A 318 -12.98 7.51 -13.75
CA PHE A 318 -13.90 7.99 -12.73
C PHE A 318 -13.88 9.50 -12.57
N LEU A 319 -12.72 10.13 -12.76
CA LEU A 319 -12.49 11.56 -12.53
C LEU A 319 -12.06 12.24 -13.83
N ASP A 320 -12.68 13.39 -14.12
CA ASP A 320 -12.26 14.28 -15.20
C ASP A 320 -11.16 15.21 -14.69
N ILE A 321 -9.98 14.63 -14.48
CA ILE A 321 -8.81 15.32 -13.96
C ILE A 321 -7.59 15.06 -14.85
N PRO A 322 -6.85 16.09 -15.28
CA PRO A 322 -5.64 15.88 -16.05
C PRO A 322 -4.58 15.21 -15.16
N ILE A 323 -3.92 14.20 -15.72
CA ILE A 323 -2.77 13.55 -15.09
C ILE A 323 -1.66 13.46 -16.15
N SER A 324 -0.52 14.10 -15.87
CA SER A 324 0.68 14.00 -16.69
C SER A 324 1.71 13.10 -16.01
N CYS A 325 2.51 12.41 -16.82
CA CYS A 325 3.60 11.57 -16.37
C CYS A 325 4.75 11.75 -17.36
N GLN A 326 5.76 12.52 -16.98
CA GLN A 326 6.81 12.99 -17.88
C GLN A 326 8.19 12.60 -17.35
N LYS A 327 9.06 12.09 -18.24
CA LYS A 327 10.46 11.90 -17.91
C LYS A 327 11.15 13.27 -17.94
N ILE A 328 11.74 13.68 -16.83
CA ILE A 328 12.41 14.99 -16.73
C ILE A 328 13.94 14.85 -16.63
N ASP A 329 14.44 13.67 -16.24
CA ASP A 329 15.87 13.36 -16.20
C ASP A 329 16.10 11.84 -16.29
N THR A 330 17.37 11.41 -16.27
CA THR A 330 17.81 10.02 -16.13
C THR A 330 17.25 9.46 -14.82
N ASN A 331 16.38 8.46 -14.93
CA ASN A 331 15.69 7.82 -13.80
C ASN A 331 14.82 8.75 -12.94
N VAL A 332 14.42 9.92 -13.44
CA VAL A 332 13.50 10.83 -12.75
C VAL A 332 12.31 11.14 -13.63
N TRP A 333 11.13 10.87 -13.10
CA TRP A 333 9.85 11.18 -13.71
C TRP A 333 9.04 12.08 -12.79
N GLU A 334 8.33 13.03 -13.37
CA GLU A 334 7.38 13.87 -12.67
C GLU A 334 5.96 13.43 -13.02
N ILE A 335 5.14 13.25 -12.00
CA ILE A 335 3.72 12.99 -12.12
C ILE A 335 2.99 14.19 -11.52
N THR A 336 2.14 14.81 -12.32
CA THR A 336 1.29 15.94 -11.90
C THR A 336 -0.17 15.56 -12.08
N VAL A 337 -0.97 15.81 -11.05
CA VAL A 337 -2.40 15.54 -11.01
C VAL A 337 -3.11 16.88 -10.82
N GLY A 338 -4.10 17.17 -11.66
CA GLY A 338 -4.79 18.46 -11.64
C GLY A 338 -4.06 19.57 -12.39
N ARG A 339 -4.51 20.81 -12.17
CA ARG A 339 -3.86 22.03 -12.67
C ARG A 339 -2.83 22.54 -11.68
#